data_AF-A0A7C4PDD7-F1
#
_entry.id   AF-A0A7C4PDD7-F1
#
_cell.length_a   1.000
_cell.length_b   1.000
_cell.length_c   1.000
_cell.angle_alpha   90.00
_cell.angle_beta   90.00
_cell.angle_gamma   90.00
#
_symmetry.space_group_name_H-M   'P 1'
#
loop_
_entity.id
_entity.type
_entity.pdbx_description
1 polymer ?
#
loop_
_entity_poly.entity_id
_entity_poly.type
_entity_poly.pdbx_seq_one_letter_code
_entity_poly.pdbx_strand_id
1 'polypeptide(L)'
;MITVPPILENQLQHERMARAQAALLSGDMQVMVLTDCTWMVTSKSSHYTVSLEGDAWTCTCPDFSGRCQRFGLRCKHIEAVRLTETEKIAEPGLVSQYTYPQFSATYTEEQMTQSKPTHDPPTLDPSSEKILWRLRQPLDMNRVKRRQAPGQGTVPYLEGYDVIEAANDLFLFRWSFDLLSEPHIMRWDKVITFYDQRARKKVPVLGEDGKPTTEIAGIAYITGRITVELDGKAYSHADAGRCIFTGDTPEALDMAIAGAVTDCLKRCFRQLGEQFGNSLYDKEVAKTAGLENGVSNGHGPNGRSALPDPPAPPNPPAPQAETLQYRDGVAVDTGNAAELEAFNAFKSAHQELAPASREVLRAWVASHNGKK
;
A
#
# COMPACT_ATOMS: atom_id res chain seq x y z
N MET A 1 -5.87 19.57 28.44
CA MET A 1 -5.06 18.55 27.75
C MET A 1 -5.13 18.87 26.26
N ILE A 2 -4.00 19.07 25.59
CA ILE A 2 -3.98 19.32 24.14
C ILE A 2 -3.80 17.96 23.49
N THR A 3 -4.90 17.35 23.04
CA THR A 3 -4.85 16.10 22.27
C THR A 3 -4.45 16.43 20.85
N VAL A 4 -3.31 15.89 20.41
CA VAL A 4 -2.84 15.99 19.03
C VAL A 4 -3.79 15.15 18.16
N PRO A 5 -4.14 15.59 16.93
CA PRO A 5 -4.99 14.79 16.05
C PRO A 5 -4.41 13.38 15.82
N PRO A 6 -5.23 12.32 15.75
CA PRO A 6 -4.76 10.92 15.63
C PRO A 6 -3.82 10.68 14.44
N ILE A 7 -3.99 11.45 13.36
CA ILE A 7 -3.16 11.40 12.15
C ILE A 7 -1.74 11.89 12.46
N LEU A 8 -1.63 12.99 13.20
CA LEU A 8 -0.36 13.59 13.57
C LEU A 8 0.35 12.78 14.67
N GLU A 9 -0.38 12.16 15.59
CA GLU A 9 0.17 11.22 16.58
C GLU A 9 0.80 10.00 15.90
N ASN A 10 0.11 9.41 14.93
CA ASN A 10 0.64 8.29 14.15
C ASN A 10 1.90 8.69 13.35
N GLN A 11 1.90 9.83 12.66
CA GLN A 11 3.07 10.33 11.94
C GLN A 11 4.28 10.52 12.88
N LEU A 12 4.06 11.14 14.04
CA LEU A 12 5.10 11.35 15.05
C LEU A 12 5.64 10.03 15.63
N GLN A 13 4.79 9.00 15.76
CA GLN A 13 5.24 7.68 16.19
C GLN A 13 6.05 6.97 15.10
N HIS A 14 5.66 7.10 13.83
CA HIS A 14 6.38 6.52 12.70
C HIS A 14 7.80 7.08 12.57
N GLU A 15 7.98 8.40 12.69
CA GLU A 15 9.30 9.03 12.68
C GLU A 15 10.21 8.53 13.82
N ARG A 16 9.63 8.11 14.96
CA ARG A 16 10.40 7.56 16.10
C ARG A 16 10.82 6.12 15.83
N MET A 17 9.94 5.32 15.24
CA MET A 17 10.25 3.96 14.82
C MET A 17 11.32 3.94 13.72
N ALA A 18 11.16 4.76 12.67
CA ALA A 18 12.14 4.85 11.58
C ALA A 18 13.53 5.25 12.09
N ARG A 19 13.59 6.20 13.04
CA ARG A 19 14.85 6.59 13.70
C ARG A 19 15.45 5.48 14.57
N ALA A 20 14.62 4.66 15.21
CA ALA A 20 15.09 3.51 15.98
C ALA A 20 15.71 2.46 15.06
N GLN A 21 14.99 2.09 14.00
CA GLN A 21 15.43 1.11 13.01
C GLN A 21 16.73 1.54 12.32
N ALA A 22 16.80 2.79 11.84
CA ALA A 22 18.01 3.31 11.21
C ALA A 22 19.23 3.29 12.16
N ALA A 23 19.02 3.59 13.45
CA ALA A 23 20.08 3.59 14.44
C ALA A 23 20.54 2.19 14.85
N LEU A 24 19.64 1.20 14.86
CA LEU A 24 20.00 -0.21 15.05
C LEU A 24 20.82 -0.73 13.86
N LEU A 25 20.37 -0.46 12.63
CA LEU A 25 21.04 -0.91 11.40
C LEU A 25 22.44 -0.28 11.23
N SER A 26 22.62 0.97 11.63
CA SER A 26 23.93 1.64 11.57
C SER A 26 24.87 1.27 12.72
N GLY A 27 24.40 0.48 13.71
CA GLY A 27 25.14 0.19 14.94
C GLY A 27 25.28 1.39 15.89
N ASP A 28 24.60 2.51 15.60
CA ASP A 28 24.58 3.72 16.42
C ASP A 28 23.75 3.57 17.70
N MET A 29 22.98 2.48 17.78
CA MET A 29 22.19 2.08 18.93
C MET A 29 22.33 0.58 19.17
N GLN A 30 22.53 0.17 20.42
CA GLN A 30 22.55 -1.23 20.83
C GLN A 30 21.61 -1.45 22.00
N VAL A 31 20.92 -2.58 22.01
CA VAL A 31 19.98 -2.98 23.06
C VAL A 31 20.56 -4.16 23.82
N MET A 32 20.73 -3.99 25.13
CA MET A 32 21.17 -5.03 26.06
C MET A 32 20.02 -5.35 27.03
N VAL A 33 19.76 -6.63 27.25
CA VAL A 33 18.76 -7.07 28.25
C VAL A 33 19.39 -7.00 29.62
N LEU A 34 18.72 -6.36 30.58
CA LEU A 34 19.12 -6.38 31.98
C LEU A 34 18.29 -7.40 32.78
N THR A 35 16.99 -7.46 32.48
CA THR A 35 16.01 -8.41 33.06
C THR A 35 14.92 -8.69 32.01
N ASP A 36 13.98 -9.59 32.31
CA ASP A 36 12.86 -9.93 31.42
C ASP A 36 11.96 -8.74 31.05
N CYS A 37 12.00 -7.65 31.82
CA CYS A 37 11.17 -6.46 31.61
C CYS A 37 11.99 -5.15 31.61
N THR A 38 13.33 -5.24 31.56
CA THR A 38 14.20 -4.05 31.61
C THR A 38 15.38 -4.21 30.65
N TRP A 39 15.63 -3.17 29.86
CA TRP A 39 16.69 -3.11 28.85
C TRP A 39 17.54 -1.85 29.02
N MET A 40 18.81 -1.96 28.67
CA MET A 40 19.70 -0.82 28.47
C MET A 40 19.87 -0.57 26.98
N VAL A 41 19.57 0.66 26.55
CA VAL A 41 19.77 1.12 25.17
C VAL A 41 20.93 2.09 25.15
N THR A 42 22.04 1.69 24.53
CA THR A 42 23.24 2.53 24.40
C THR A 42 23.26 3.20 23.03
N SER A 43 23.71 4.45 22.96
CA SER A 43 23.91 5.18 21.70
C SER A 43 25.07 6.13 21.82
N LYS A 44 26.15 5.92 21.03
CA LYS A 44 27.44 6.65 20.89
C LYS A 44 28.12 7.23 22.14
N SER A 45 27.40 7.92 23.02
CA SER A 45 27.89 8.57 24.25
C SER A 45 26.86 8.59 25.40
N SER A 46 25.69 7.95 25.26
CA SER A 46 24.63 7.93 26.28
C SER A 46 24.02 6.54 26.41
N HIS A 47 23.49 6.25 27.60
CA HIS A 47 22.72 5.03 27.85
C HIS A 47 21.39 5.41 28.50
N TYR A 48 20.34 4.72 28.10
CA TYR A 48 19.00 4.90 28.64
C TYR A 48 18.43 3.56 29.06
N THR A 49 17.71 3.55 30.17
CA THR A 49 17.00 2.38 30.64
C THR A 49 15.58 2.43 30.10
N VAL A 50 15.14 1.32 29.53
CA VAL A 50 13.77 1.08 29.09
C VAL A 50 13.21 -0.02 29.96
N SER A 51 11.99 0.15 30.46
CA SER A 51 11.28 -0.87 31.22
C SER A 51 9.83 -0.97 30.79
N LEU A 52 9.25 -2.14 31.02
CA LEU A 52 7.86 -2.46 30.75
C LEU A 52 7.22 -2.99 32.04
N GLU A 53 6.23 -2.27 32.56
CA GLU A 53 5.45 -2.71 33.73
C GLU A 53 3.99 -2.89 33.32
N GLY A 54 3.52 -4.14 33.27
CA GLY A 54 2.27 -4.46 32.56
C GLY A 54 2.36 -4.04 31.10
N ASP A 55 1.48 -3.13 30.67
CA ASP A 55 1.48 -2.56 29.31
C ASP A 55 2.14 -1.16 29.24
N ALA A 56 2.63 -0.65 30.37
CA ALA A 56 3.18 0.69 30.47
C ALA A 56 4.69 0.70 30.16
N TRP A 57 5.04 1.24 28.99
CA TRP A 57 6.43 1.49 28.63
C TRP A 57 6.98 2.73 29.31
N THR A 58 8.17 2.63 29.88
CA THR A 58 8.92 3.77 30.41
C THR A 58 10.35 3.81 29.88
N CYS A 59 10.88 5.01 29.66
CA CYS A 59 12.26 5.19 29.24
C CYS A 59 12.89 6.40 29.94
N THR A 60 14.15 6.29 30.35
CA THR A 60 14.87 7.38 31.03
C THR A 60 15.37 8.48 30.08
N CYS A 61 15.05 8.43 28.77
CA CYS A 61 15.54 9.42 27.83
C CYS A 61 14.76 10.76 27.91
N PRO A 62 15.43 11.90 27.63
CA PRO A 62 14.80 13.23 27.67
C PRO A 62 13.58 13.38 26.74
N ASP A 63 13.58 12.67 25.59
CA ASP A 63 12.43 12.70 24.68
C ASP A 63 11.20 12.04 25.31
N PHE A 64 11.40 10.96 26.07
CA PHE A 64 10.31 10.26 26.74
C PHE A 64 9.75 11.07 27.91
N SER A 65 10.62 11.50 28.82
CA SER A 65 10.21 12.29 30.00
C SER A 65 9.64 13.67 29.64
N GLY A 66 10.15 14.30 28.58
CA GLY A 66 9.72 15.64 28.17
C GLY A 66 8.50 15.67 27.24
N ARG A 67 8.39 14.71 26.30
CA ARG A 67 7.36 14.74 25.25
C ARG A 67 6.54 13.46 25.20
N CYS A 68 7.18 12.30 25.09
CA CYS A 68 6.46 11.09 24.72
C CYS A 68 5.46 10.64 25.80
N GLN A 69 5.83 10.72 27.07
CA GLN A 69 4.96 10.34 28.19
C GLN A 69 3.65 11.15 28.22
N ARG A 70 3.72 12.45 27.90
CA ARG A 70 2.55 13.35 27.92
C ARG A 70 1.57 13.08 26.78
N PHE A 71 2.08 12.58 25.65
CA PHE A 71 1.32 12.36 24.42
C PHE A 71 1.07 10.88 24.12
N GLY A 72 1.37 9.96 25.04
CA GLY A 72 1.20 8.51 24.82
C GLY A 72 2.12 7.92 23.75
N LEU A 73 3.16 8.65 23.35
CA LEU A 73 4.11 8.21 22.34
C LEU A 73 5.18 7.31 22.95
N ARG A 74 5.82 6.48 22.12
CA ARG A 74 7.01 5.72 22.49
C ARG A 74 8.23 6.36 21.85
N CYS A 75 9.29 6.59 22.63
CA CYS A 75 10.53 7.14 22.11
C CYS A 75 11.28 6.12 21.23
N LYS A 76 12.31 6.58 20.50
CA LYS A 76 13.13 5.69 19.66
C LYS A 76 13.81 4.55 20.42
N HIS A 77 14.09 4.70 21.72
CA HIS A 77 14.72 3.63 22.51
C HIS A 77 13.72 2.53 22.89
N ILE A 78 12.47 2.90 23.16
CA ILE A 78 11.39 1.93 23.35
C ILE A 78 11.15 1.17 22.04
N GLU A 79 11.12 1.86 20.91
CA GLU A 79 10.98 1.20 19.61
C GLU A 79 12.18 0.31 19.28
N ALA A 80 13.40 0.70 19.64
CA ALA A 80 14.58 -0.14 19.46
C ALA A 80 14.48 -1.45 20.25
N VAL A 81 14.05 -1.39 21.51
CA VAL A 81 13.79 -2.59 22.33
C VAL A 81 12.74 -3.47 21.66
N ARG A 82 11.62 -2.90 21.21
CA ARG A 82 10.54 -3.66 20.57
C ARG A 82 10.99 -4.36 19.28
N LEU A 83 11.83 -3.69 18.48
CA LEU A 83 12.41 -4.25 17.26
C LEU A 83 13.37 -5.40 17.59
N THR A 84 14.31 -5.20 18.53
CA THR A 84 15.28 -6.24 18.93
C THR A 84 14.62 -7.45 19.59
N GLU A 85 13.64 -7.25 20.47
CA GLU A 85 12.89 -8.38 21.07
C GLU A 85 12.04 -9.12 20.04
N THR A 86 11.54 -8.41 19.01
CA THR A 86 10.86 -9.06 17.88
C THR A 86 11.80 -9.91 17.04
N GLU A 87 13.05 -9.47 16.82
CA GLU A 87 14.07 -10.23 16.09
C GLU A 87 14.57 -11.45 16.88
N LYS A 88 14.72 -11.36 18.20
CA LYS A 88 15.09 -12.52 19.04
C LYS A 88 14.06 -13.65 19.02
N ILE A 89 12.79 -13.30 18.90
CA ILE A 89 11.70 -14.28 18.72
C ILE A 89 11.79 -14.94 17.33
N ALA A 90 12.46 -14.30 16.37
CA ALA A 90 12.58 -14.77 14.98
C ALA A 90 13.88 -15.55 14.69
N GLU A 91 14.89 -15.60 15.59
CA GLU A 91 16.11 -16.38 15.34
C GLU A 91 15.89 -17.91 15.50
N PRO A 92 16.30 -18.72 14.52
CA PRO A 92 16.11 -20.18 14.54
C PRO A 92 17.21 -20.86 15.36
N GLY A 93 17.01 -21.04 16.67
CA GLY A 93 18.09 -21.64 17.47
C GLY A 93 17.80 -22.08 18.90
N LEU A 94 16.58 -21.93 19.43
CA LEU A 94 16.22 -22.49 20.73
C LEU A 94 15.05 -23.47 20.57
N VAL A 95 15.39 -24.73 20.80
CA VAL A 95 14.54 -25.92 20.79
C VAL A 95 13.18 -25.61 21.42
N SER A 96 12.14 -25.59 20.59
CA SER A 96 10.77 -25.68 21.04
C SER A 96 10.58 -27.00 21.80
N GLN A 97 10.44 -26.91 23.12
CA GLN A 97 9.87 -27.98 23.94
C GLN A 97 8.33 -27.97 23.91
N TYR A 98 7.70 -27.47 22.85
CA TYR A 98 6.29 -27.74 22.63
C TYR A 98 6.13 -29.13 22.04
N THR A 99 5.95 -30.10 22.94
CA THR A 99 5.33 -31.38 22.63
C THR A 99 3.99 -31.10 21.96
N TYR A 100 3.89 -31.39 20.66
CA TYR A 100 2.61 -31.48 19.97
C TYR A 100 1.75 -32.52 20.71
N PRO A 101 0.53 -32.18 21.17
CA PRO A 101 -0.44 -33.20 21.51
C PRO A 101 -0.89 -33.84 20.20
N GLN A 102 -0.41 -35.05 19.92
CA GLN A 102 -1.16 -35.97 19.07
C GLN A 102 -2.47 -36.28 19.80
N PHE A 103 -3.61 -35.85 19.25
CA PHE A 103 -4.88 -36.47 19.58
C PHE A 103 -5.57 -36.98 18.33
N SER A 104 -5.41 -38.29 18.16
CA SER A 104 -6.35 -39.15 17.48
C SER A 104 -7.64 -39.25 18.32
N ALA A 105 -8.74 -39.44 17.59
CA ALA A 105 -9.96 -40.14 17.97
C ALA A 105 -11.16 -39.32 18.51
N THR A 106 -12.21 -39.45 17.69
CA THR A 106 -13.63 -39.72 18.01
C THR A 106 -14.50 -38.58 18.55
N TYR A 107 -15.31 -38.08 17.61
CA TYR A 107 -16.63 -37.50 17.86
C TYR A 107 -17.42 -38.33 18.88
N THR A 108 -17.99 -37.66 19.88
CA THR A 108 -19.22 -38.08 20.55
C THR A 108 -20.02 -36.84 20.94
N GLU A 109 -21.31 -36.84 20.63
CA GLU A 109 -22.26 -35.75 20.89
C GLU A 109 -22.56 -35.53 22.39
N GLU A 110 -23.18 -34.37 22.64
CA GLU A 110 -23.39 -33.58 23.85
C GLU A 110 -24.01 -34.25 25.09
N GLN A 111 -23.80 -33.61 26.25
CA GLN A 111 -24.89 -33.32 27.19
C GLN A 111 -24.71 -31.97 27.90
N MET A 112 -25.72 -31.10 27.75
CA MET A 112 -25.88 -29.84 28.48
C MET A 112 -26.15 -30.12 29.97
N THR A 113 -25.24 -29.71 30.86
CA THR A 113 -25.61 -29.20 32.19
C THR A 113 -24.42 -28.48 32.85
N GLN A 114 -24.72 -27.29 33.39
CA GLN A 114 -24.06 -26.58 34.50
C GLN A 114 -23.14 -25.37 34.25
N SER A 115 -23.64 -24.27 34.84
CA SER A 115 -23.01 -23.10 35.49
C SER A 115 -21.95 -22.28 34.74
N LYS A 116 -22.44 -21.10 34.35
CA LYS A 116 -21.74 -19.87 33.97
C LYS A 116 -20.59 -19.51 34.92
N PRO A 117 -19.33 -19.42 34.45
CA PRO A 117 -18.30 -18.67 35.14
C PRO A 117 -18.45 -17.18 34.79
N THR A 118 -18.28 -16.34 35.79
CA THR A 118 -18.10 -14.89 35.67
C THR A 118 -16.94 -14.58 34.72
N HIS A 119 -17.26 -13.88 33.63
CA HIS A 119 -16.26 -13.39 32.67
C HIS A 119 -15.45 -12.25 33.31
N ASP A 120 -14.19 -12.51 33.63
CA ASP A 120 -13.17 -11.51 33.44
C ASP A 120 -13.11 -11.17 31.93
N PRO A 121 -12.87 -9.89 31.55
CA PRO A 121 -12.73 -9.54 30.15
C PRO A 121 -11.59 -10.37 29.55
N PRO A 122 -11.77 -10.96 28.35
CA PRO A 122 -10.71 -11.75 27.74
C PRO A 122 -9.51 -10.85 27.50
N THR A 123 -8.46 -11.06 28.29
CA THR A 123 -7.12 -10.50 28.04
C THR A 123 -6.67 -11.03 26.69
N LEU A 124 -6.49 -10.14 25.72
CA LEU A 124 -6.01 -10.48 24.38
C LEU A 124 -4.65 -11.20 24.51
N ASP A 125 -4.40 -12.24 23.70
CA ASP A 125 -3.06 -12.82 23.59
C ASP A 125 -2.09 -11.71 23.14
N PRO A 126 -0.93 -11.53 23.78
CA PRO A 126 0.13 -10.62 23.31
C PRO A 126 0.45 -10.78 21.81
N SER A 127 0.26 -11.98 21.25
CA SER A 127 0.37 -12.24 19.81
C SER A 127 -0.70 -11.51 18.97
N SER A 128 -1.95 -11.55 19.40
CA SER A 128 -3.07 -10.92 18.68
C SER A 128 -3.04 -9.40 18.79
N GLU A 129 -2.58 -8.84 19.91
CA GLU A 129 -2.33 -7.41 20.02
C GLU A 129 -1.27 -6.93 19.03
N LYS A 130 -0.20 -7.71 18.84
CA LYS A 130 0.82 -7.43 17.83
C LYS A 130 0.25 -7.46 16.43
N ILE A 131 -0.61 -8.43 16.10
CA ILE A 131 -1.29 -8.50 14.79
C ILE A 131 -2.19 -7.28 14.57
N LEU A 132 -3.04 -6.95 15.54
CA LEU A 132 -3.91 -5.78 15.47
C LEU A 132 -3.12 -4.47 15.32
N TRP A 133 -1.99 -4.37 16.00
CA TRP A 133 -1.08 -3.24 15.83
C TRP A 133 -0.48 -3.18 14.43
N ARG A 134 -0.01 -4.31 13.87
CA ARG A 134 0.52 -4.38 12.50
C ARG A 134 -0.54 -4.02 11.46
N LEU A 135 -1.77 -4.51 11.60
CA LEU A 135 -2.90 -4.21 10.70
C LEU A 135 -3.24 -2.71 10.65
N ARG A 136 -3.01 -1.98 11.74
CA ARG A 136 -3.21 -0.52 11.84
C ARG A 136 -2.06 0.29 11.25
N GLN A 137 -0.92 -0.33 10.93
CA GLN A 137 0.18 0.43 10.34
C GLN A 137 -0.22 0.91 8.94
N PRO A 138 0.27 2.08 8.50
CA PRO A 138 0.10 2.57 7.14
C PRO A 138 0.63 1.56 6.13
N LEU A 139 0.01 1.55 4.96
CA LEU A 139 0.52 0.78 3.85
C LEU A 139 1.88 1.33 3.41
N ASP A 140 2.86 0.45 3.23
CA ASP A 140 4.12 0.80 2.57
C ASP A 140 3.85 1.09 1.08
N MET A 141 4.08 2.33 0.66
CA MET A 141 3.85 2.78 -0.71
C MET A 141 4.77 2.09 -1.74
N ASN A 142 5.87 1.45 -1.30
CA ASN A 142 6.72 0.64 -2.18
C ASN A 142 6.03 -0.65 -2.67
N ARG A 143 5.08 -1.16 -1.90
CA ARG A 143 4.25 -2.31 -2.26
C ARG A 143 3.19 -1.95 -3.31
N VAL A 144 2.92 -0.66 -3.49
CA VAL A 144 1.87 -0.18 -4.39
C VAL A 144 2.38 -0.14 -5.84
N LYS A 145 1.66 -0.81 -6.72
CA LYS A 145 1.83 -0.74 -8.18
C LYS A 145 0.74 0.11 -8.80
N ARG A 146 0.93 0.58 -10.04
CA ARG A 146 -0.08 1.33 -10.79
C ARG A 146 -0.36 0.65 -12.13
N ARG A 147 -1.63 0.55 -12.50
CA ARG A 147 -2.06 0.03 -13.81
C ARG A 147 -2.87 1.08 -14.55
N GLN A 148 -2.90 0.99 -15.88
CA GLN A 148 -3.75 1.86 -16.70
C GLN A 148 -5.22 1.63 -16.35
N ALA A 149 -5.96 2.72 -16.10
CA ALA A 149 -7.39 2.68 -15.90
C ALA A 149 -8.14 2.82 -17.23
N PRO A 150 -9.39 2.34 -17.34
CA PRO A 150 -10.23 2.66 -18.49
C PRO A 150 -10.39 4.18 -18.64
N GLY A 151 -9.79 4.75 -19.70
CA GLY A 151 -9.74 6.20 -19.93
C GLY A 151 -8.33 6.76 -19.83
N GLN A 152 -8.22 8.01 -19.37
CA GLN A 152 -6.94 8.68 -19.11
C GLN A 152 -6.61 8.54 -17.62
N GLY A 153 -5.44 7.98 -17.31
CA GLY A 153 -4.93 7.84 -15.96
C GLY A 153 -4.65 6.40 -15.53
N THR A 154 -4.14 6.28 -14.31
CA THR A 154 -3.69 5.01 -13.73
C THR A 154 -4.25 4.86 -12.32
N VAL A 155 -4.49 3.61 -11.91
CA VAL A 155 -5.05 3.27 -10.60
C VAL A 155 -4.03 2.46 -9.79
N PRO A 156 -3.84 2.78 -8.51
CA PRO A 156 -2.96 2.01 -7.64
C PRO A 156 -3.59 0.66 -7.25
N TYR A 157 -2.76 -0.34 -7.00
CA TYR A 157 -3.18 -1.65 -6.55
C TYR A 157 -2.02 -2.39 -5.85
N LEU A 158 -2.37 -3.39 -5.04
CA LEU A 158 -1.43 -4.40 -4.55
C LEU A 158 -1.46 -5.65 -5.43
N GLU A 159 -0.31 -6.25 -5.66
CA GLU A 159 -0.17 -7.51 -6.40
C GLU A 159 -0.73 -8.68 -5.59
N GLY A 160 -1.18 -9.74 -6.28
CA GLY A 160 -1.79 -10.89 -5.61
C GLY A 160 -0.83 -11.58 -4.64
N TYR A 161 0.41 -11.81 -5.08
CA TYR A 161 1.43 -12.46 -4.25
C TYR A 161 1.78 -11.61 -3.01
N ASP A 162 1.87 -10.28 -3.14
CA ASP A 162 2.16 -9.38 -2.03
C ASP A 162 1.09 -9.44 -0.93
N VAL A 163 -0.19 -9.51 -1.32
CA VAL A 163 -1.29 -9.70 -0.37
C VAL A 163 -1.21 -11.06 0.33
N ILE A 164 -0.84 -12.12 -0.40
CA ILE A 164 -0.67 -13.47 0.16
C ILE A 164 0.51 -13.51 1.15
N GLU A 165 1.66 -12.96 0.77
CA GLU A 165 2.86 -12.86 1.63
C GLU A 165 2.55 -12.06 2.90
N ALA A 166 1.90 -10.90 2.77
CA ALA A 166 1.50 -10.11 3.92
C ALA A 166 0.54 -10.87 4.85
N ALA A 167 -0.39 -11.66 4.30
CA ALA A 167 -1.28 -12.50 5.10
C ALA A 167 -0.54 -13.65 5.79
N ASN A 168 0.40 -14.30 5.10
CA ASN A 168 1.22 -15.37 5.66
C ASN A 168 2.06 -14.85 6.84
N ASP A 169 2.69 -13.69 6.69
CA ASP A 169 3.50 -13.05 7.74
C ASP A 169 2.63 -12.53 8.91
N LEU A 170 1.51 -11.87 8.62
CA LEU A 170 0.64 -11.31 9.66
C LEU A 170 -0.10 -12.37 10.46
N PHE A 171 -0.63 -13.40 9.80
CA PHE A 171 -1.48 -14.41 10.43
C PHE A 171 -0.77 -15.73 10.69
N LEU A 172 0.55 -15.81 10.42
CA LEU A 172 1.37 -17.01 10.60
C LEU A 172 0.76 -18.24 9.91
N PHE A 173 0.34 -18.05 8.66
CA PHE A 173 -0.37 -19.06 7.84
C PHE A 173 -1.71 -19.55 8.43
N ARG A 174 -2.21 -18.95 9.51
CA ARG A 174 -3.54 -19.25 10.11
C ARG A 174 -4.65 -18.46 9.43
N TRP A 175 -4.75 -18.65 8.11
CA TRP A 175 -5.82 -18.10 7.31
C TRP A 175 -6.17 -19.03 6.16
N SER A 176 -7.39 -18.90 5.65
CA SER A 176 -7.87 -19.62 4.47
C SER A 176 -8.66 -18.70 3.55
N PHE A 177 -8.82 -19.13 2.30
CA PHE A 177 -9.68 -18.49 1.32
C PHE A 177 -10.57 -19.54 0.64
N ASP A 178 -11.88 -19.36 0.78
CA ASP A 178 -12.90 -20.21 0.19
C ASP A 178 -13.56 -19.50 -0.99
N LEU A 179 -13.81 -20.23 -2.07
CA LEU A 179 -14.75 -19.81 -3.10
C LEU A 179 -16.17 -20.17 -2.64
N LEU A 180 -17.07 -19.18 -2.62
CA LEU A 180 -18.44 -19.36 -2.17
C LEU A 180 -19.40 -19.76 -3.29
N SER A 181 -18.98 -19.57 -4.53
CA SER A 181 -19.76 -19.88 -5.72
C SER A 181 -18.85 -20.31 -6.87
N GLU A 182 -19.43 -20.96 -7.87
CA GLU A 182 -18.76 -21.11 -9.16
C GLU A 182 -18.51 -19.73 -9.80
N PRO A 183 -17.46 -19.59 -10.64
CA PRO A 183 -17.26 -18.38 -11.43
C PRO A 183 -18.44 -18.18 -12.38
N HIS A 184 -19.00 -16.97 -12.37
CA HIS A 184 -20.06 -16.61 -13.29
C HIS A 184 -19.48 -15.74 -14.40
N ILE A 185 -19.89 -16.03 -15.65
CA ILE A 185 -19.36 -15.37 -16.84
C ILE A 185 -20.51 -14.75 -17.60
N MET A 186 -20.46 -13.43 -17.81
CA MET A 186 -21.40 -12.72 -18.67
C MET A 186 -20.65 -12.20 -19.90
N ARG A 187 -21.19 -12.48 -21.09
CA ARG A 187 -20.64 -12.07 -22.39
C ARG A 187 -21.61 -11.14 -23.10
N TRP A 188 -21.09 -10.21 -23.90
CA TRP A 188 -21.86 -9.35 -24.78
C TRP A 188 -21.05 -8.95 -26.01
N ASP A 189 -21.74 -8.60 -27.09
CA ASP A 189 -21.12 -8.02 -28.27
C ASP A 189 -20.78 -6.55 -28.01
N LYS A 190 -19.49 -6.22 -28.11
CA LYS A 190 -18.96 -4.88 -27.92
C LYS A 190 -18.57 -4.30 -29.27
N VAL A 191 -19.14 -3.15 -29.62
CA VAL A 191 -18.75 -2.42 -30.83
C VAL A 191 -17.30 -1.94 -30.71
N ILE A 192 -16.49 -2.27 -31.70
CA ILE A 192 -15.11 -1.82 -31.79
C ILE A 192 -15.12 -0.35 -32.23
N THR A 193 -14.43 0.51 -31.49
CA THR A 193 -14.36 1.95 -31.80
C THR A 193 -12.92 2.42 -31.89
N PHE A 194 -12.64 3.35 -32.78
CA PHE A 194 -11.40 4.12 -32.79
C PHE A 194 -11.67 5.59 -32.47
N TYR A 195 -10.66 6.31 -32.00
CA TYR A 195 -10.78 7.74 -31.72
C TYR A 195 -10.47 8.55 -32.99
N ASP A 196 -11.49 9.20 -33.53
CA ASP A 196 -11.33 10.12 -34.65
C ASP A 196 -10.87 11.49 -34.11
N GLN A 197 -9.64 11.88 -34.46
CA GLN A 197 -9.06 13.16 -34.03
C GLN A 197 -9.78 14.38 -34.62
N ARG A 198 -10.31 14.28 -35.84
CA ARG A 198 -11.01 15.38 -36.53
C ARG A 198 -12.37 15.62 -35.89
N ALA A 199 -13.10 14.54 -35.62
CA ALA A 199 -14.41 14.60 -34.99
C ALA A 199 -14.36 14.65 -33.45
N ARG A 200 -13.16 14.51 -32.85
CA ARG A 200 -12.90 14.47 -31.39
C ARG A 200 -13.84 13.52 -30.65
N LYS A 201 -14.15 12.37 -31.25
CA LYS A 201 -15.08 11.39 -30.70
C LYS A 201 -14.69 9.97 -31.06
N LYS A 202 -15.15 9.00 -30.27
CA LYS A 202 -15.06 7.59 -30.62
C LYS A 202 -16.08 7.28 -31.71
N VAL A 203 -15.63 6.67 -32.80
CA VAL A 203 -16.45 6.25 -33.94
C VAL A 203 -16.32 4.74 -34.14
N PRO A 204 -17.40 4.06 -34.58
CA PRO A 204 -17.35 2.62 -34.80
C PRO A 204 -16.42 2.28 -35.96
N VAL A 205 -15.65 1.19 -35.81
CA VAL A 205 -14.99 0.53 -36.94
C VAL A 205 -16.09 -0.13 -37.77
N LEU A 206 -16.14 0.15 -39.06
CA LEU A 206 -17.10 -0.46 -39.98
C LEU A 206 -16.42 -1.62 -40.72
N GLY A 207 -17.15 -2.73 -40.89
CA GLY A 207 -16.75 -3.84 -41.74
C GLY A 207 -16.95 -3.54 -43.23
N GLU A 208 -16.61 -4.50 -44.08
CA GLU A 208 -16.79 -4.40 -45.54
C GLU A 208 -18.26 -4.20 -45.95
N ASP A 209 -19.19 -4.64 -45.11
CA ASP A 209 -20.64 -4.49 -45.29
C ASP A 209 -21.18 -3.13 -44.83
N GLY A 210 -20.31 -2.24 -44.35
CA GLY A 210 -20.67 -0.93 -43.80
C GLY A 210 -21.32 -0.98 -42.43
N LYS A 211 -21.40 -2.16 -41.77
CA LYS A 211 -21.94 -2.29 -40.41
C LYS A 211 -20.84 -2.18 -39.36
N PRO A 212 -21.17 -1.76 -38.13
CA PRO A 212 -20.20 -1.74 -37.04
C PRO A 212 -19.65 -3.14 -36.74
N THR A 213 -18.33 -3.27 -36.72
CA THR A 213 -17.64 -4.48 -36.30
C THR A 213 -17.76 -4.64 -34.77
N THR A 214 -18.03 -5.85 -34.32
CA THR A 214 -18.11 -6.20 -32.90
C THR A 214 -17.01 -7.18 -32.50
N GLU A 215 -16.60 -7.11 -31.24
CA GLU A 215 -15.80 -8.12 -30.55
C GLU A 215 -16.57 -8.67 -29.35
N ILE A 216 -16.32 -9.93 -28.99
CA ILE A 216 -16.86 -10.48 -27.75
C ILE A 216 -16.13 -9.81 -26.59
N ALA A 217 -16.88 -9.23 -25.67
CA ALA A 217 -16.39 -8.81 -24.38
C ALA A 217 -17.14 -9.57 -23.27
N GLY A 218 -16.50 -9.69 -22.12
CA GLY A 218 -17.14 -10.34 -20.99
C GLY A 218 -16.61 -9.88 -19.65
N ILE A 219 -17.31 -10.30 -18.60
CA ILE A 219 -16.90 -10.15 -17.21
C ILE A 219 -17.03 -11.49 -16.51
N ALA A 220 -15.96 -11.91 -15.86
CA ALA A 220 -15.97 -12.97 -14.87
C ALA A 220 -16.20 -12.35 -13.49
N TYR A 221 -17.14 -12.88 -12.72
CA TYR A 221 -17.36 -12.51 -11.32
C TYR A 221 -17.41 -13.74 -10.42
N ILE A 222 -16.86 -13.61 -9.22
CA ILE A 222 -16.86 -14.68 -8.22
C ILE A 222 -16.96 -14.11 -6.82
N THR A 223 -17.67 -14.80 -5.94
CA THR A 223 -17.70 -14.48 -4.51
C THR A 223 -16.81 -15.43 -3.74
N GLY A 224 -16.07 -14.88 -2.78
CA GLY A 224 -15.16 -15.63 -1.93
C GLY A 224 -15.19 -15.10 -0.50
N ARG A 225 -14.54 -15.84 0.39
CA ARG A 225 -14.42 -15.49 1.81
C ARG A 225 -13.03 -15.83 2.28
N ILE A 226 -12.38 -14.86 2.94
CA ILE A 226 -11.21 -15.16 3.76
C ILE A 226 -11.66 -15.46 5.19
N THR A 227 -10.94 -16.33 5.86
CA THR A 227 -11.07 -16.57 7.30
C THR A 227 -9.68 -16.48 7.91
N VAL A 228 -9.53 -15.69 8.97
CA VAL A 228 -8.29 -15.58 9.76
C VAL A 228 -8.56 -16.03 11.18
N GLU A 229 -7.60 -16.70 11.80
CA GLU A 229 -7.70 -17.12 13.20
C GLU A 229 -6.89 -16.18 14.09
N LEU A 230 -7.55 -15.56 15.08
CA LEU A 230 -6.94 -14.71 16.10
C LEU A 230 -7.50 -15.13 17.46
N ASP A 231 -6.63 -15.38 18.45
CA ASP A 231 -7.04 -15.83 19.80
C ASP A 231 -7.93 -17.09 19.80
N GLY A 232 -7.68 -18.03 18.88
CA GLY A 232 -8.52 -19.23 18.71
C GLY A 232 -9.92 -18.94 18.17
N LYS A 233 -10.18 -17.72 17.72
CA LYS A 233 -11.45 -17.30 17.10
C LYS A 233 -11.26 -17.03 15.62
N ALA A 234 -12.18 -17.54 14.81
CA ALA A 234 -12.25 -17.28 13.39
C ALA A 234 -12.93 -15.92 13.11
N TYR A 235 -12.31 -15.11 12.26
CA TYR A 235 -12.83 -13.86 11.72
C TYR A 235 -12.89 -13.97 10.21
N SER A 236 -14.06 -13.73 9.62
CA SER A 236 -14.25 -13.94 8.19
C SER A 236 -14.77 -12.69 7.49
N HIS A 237 -14.27 -12.45 6.29
CA HIS A 237 -14.71 -11.37 5.40
C HIS A 237 -14.98 -11.92 4.01
N ALA A 238 -16.12 -11.56 3.44
CA ALA A 238 -16.52 -11.94 2.10
C ALA A 238 -16.62 -10.71 1.19
N ASP A 239 -16.25 -10.87 -0.07
CA ASP A 239 -16.41 -9.87 -1.12
C ASP A 239 -16.56 -10.59 -2.47
N ALA A 240 -16.81 -9.83 -3.53
CA ALA A 240 -16.84 -10.30 -4.90
C ALA A 240 -15.65 -9.76 -5.69
N GLY A 241 -14.95 -10.62 -6.41
CA GLY A 241 -13.91 -10.25 -7.37
C GLY A 241 -14.44 -10.22 -8.79
N ARG A 242 -13.82 -9.39 -9.63
CA ARG A 242 -14.22 -9.25 -11.02
C ARG A 242 -13.06 -9.03 -11.97
N CYS A 243 -13.16 -9.60 -13.17
CA CYS A 243 -12.21 -9.36 -14.26
C CYS A 243 -12.95 -9.21 -15.58
N ILE A 244 -12.63 -8.15 -16.32
CA ILE A 244 -13.16 -7.91 -17.67
C ILE A 244 -12.18 -8.53 -18.68
N PHE A 245 -12.72 -9.17 -19.72
CA PHE A 245 -11.95 -9.73 -20.81
C PHE A 245 -12.55 -9.38 -22.17
N THR A 246 -11.74 -9.54 -23.21
CA THR A 246 -12.12 -9.38 -24.61
C THR A 246 -11.62 -10.58 -25.40
N GLY A 247 -12.36 -10.98 -26.42
CA GLY A 247 -12.11 -12.19 -27.19
C GLY A 247 -12.87 -13.40 -26.64
N ASP A 248 -12.89 -14.45 -27.45
CA ASP A 248 -13.56 -15.71 -27.18
C ASP A 248 -12.60 -16.89 -27.34
N THR A 249 -11.48 -16.79 -26.63
CA THR A 249 -10.48 -17.87 -26.57
C THR A 249 -10.46 -18.48 -25.17
N PRO A 250 -10.10 -19.77 -25.04
CA PRO A 250 -9.90 -20.40 -23.74
C PRO A 250 -8.92 -19.62 -22.84
N GLU A 251 -7.86 -19.06 -23.42
CA GLU A 251 -6.84 -18.29 -22.71
C GLU A 251 -7.42 -16.98 -22.15
N ALA A 252 -8.25 -16.28 -22.92
CA ALA A 252 -8.92 -15.07 -22.45
C ALA A 252 -9.85 -15.38 -21.26
N LEU A 253 -10.53 -16.53 -21.31
CA LEU A 253 -11.42 -16.97 -20.24
C LEU A 253 -10.65 -17.39 -18.99
N ASP A 254 -9.58 -18.16 -19.14
CA ASP A 254 -8.72 -18.61 -18.03
C ASP A 254 -8.10 -17.41 -17.30
N MET A 255 -7.54 -16.46 -18.04
CA MET A 255 -7.04 -15.20 -17.48
C MET A 255 -8.11 -14.40 -16.74
N ALA A 256 -9.34 -14.36 -17.26
CA ALA A 256 -10.45 -13.66 -16.62
C ALA A 256 -10.85 -14.32 -15.30
N ILE A 257 -10.94 -15.65 -15.26
CA ILE A 257 -11.28 -16.41 -14.06
C ILE A 257 -10.18 -16.24 -13.00
N ALA A 258 -8.92 -16.46 -13.37
CA ALA A 258 -7.78 -16.27 -12.47
C ALA A 258 -7.68 -14.83 -11.94
N GLY A 259 -7.94 -13.85 -12.81
CA GLY A 259 -8.01 -12.44 -12.45
C GLY A 259 -9.15 -12.13 -11.48
N ALA A 260 -10.33 -12.70 -11.69
CA ALA A 260 -11.50 -12.50 -10.82
C ALA A 260 -11.28 -13.14 -9.44
N VAL A 261 -10.70 -14.34 -9.38
CA VAL A 261 -10.35 -15.03 -8.13
C VAL A 261 -9.32 -14.20 -7.34
N THR A 262 -8.28 -13.72 -8.01
CA THR A 262 -7.24 -12.90 -7.36
C THR A 262 -7.80 -11.56 -6.89
N ASP A 263 -8.65 -10.90 -7.69
CA ASP A 263 -9.34 -9.68 -7.27
C ASP A 263 -10.23 -9.94 -6.05
N CYS A 264 -10.94 -11.06 -6.01
CA CYS A 264 -11.79 -11.47 -4.90
C CYS A 264 -10.99 -11.62 -3.61
N LEU A 265 -9.88 -12.38 -3.66
CA LEU A 265 -8.96 -12.58 -2.54
C LEU A 265 -8.51 -11.24 -1.95
N LYS A 266 -7.99 -10.33 -2.81
CA LYS A 266 -7.50 -9.02 -2.37
C LYS A 266 -8.60 -8.17 -1.74
N ARG A 267 -9.81 -8.21 -2.29
CA ARG A 267 -10.96 -7.45 -1.78
C ARG A 267 -11.47 -7.99 -0.45
N CYS A 268 -11.41 -9.30 -0.23
CA CYS A 268 -11.69 -9.91 1.07
C CYS A 268 -10.68 -9.43 2.12
N PHE A 269 -9.38 -9.50 1.81
CA PHE A 269 -8.30 -9.06 2.70
C PHE A 269 -8.32 -7.56 3.02
N ARG A 270 -8.70 -6.72 2.05
CA ARG A 270 -8.84 -5.27 2.24
C ARG A 270 -9.66 -4.91 3.48
N GLN A 271 -10.66 -5.73 3.84
CA GLN A 271 -11.54 -5.49 4.99
C GLN A 271 -10.81 -5.61 6.34
N LEU A 272 -9.62 -6.21 6.39
CA LEU A 272 -8.80 -6.34 7.60
C LEU A 272 -7.94 -5.11 7.90
N GLY A 273 -7.82 -4.16 6.96
CA GLY A 273 -7.20 -2.86 7.21
C GLY A 273 -6.16 -2.42 6.20
N GLU A 274 -5.35 -1.45 6.61
CA GLU A 274 -4.46 -0.69 5.73
C GLU A 274 -3.37 -1.54 5.08
N GLN A 275 -2.87 -2.55 5.79
CA GLN A 275 -1.86 -3.49 5.27
C GLN A 275 -2.28 -4.25 4.00
N PHE A 276 -3.59 -4.29 3.72
CA PHE A 276 -4.17 -4.94 2.54
C PHE A 276 -4.79 -3.96 1.55
N GLY A 277 -4.39 -2.68 1.60
CA GLY A 277 -4.71 -1.71 0.56
C GLY A 277 -6.04 -0.99 0.74
N ASN A 278 -6.57 -0.91 1.97
CA ASN A 278 -7.81 -0.18 2.25
C ASN A 278 -7.71 1.31 1.87
N SER A 279 -6.61 2.00 2.24
CA SER A 279 -6.35 3.40 1.86
C SER A 279 -6.26 3.65 0.35
N LEU A 280 -5.97 2.63 -0.48
CA LEU A 280 -5.90 2.82 -1.93
C LEU A 280 -7.24 3.18 -2.58
N TYR A 281 -8.34 3.06 -1.83
CA TYR A 281 -9.69 3.48 -2.25
C TYR A 281 -10.00 4.94 -1.87
N ASP A 282 -9.19 5.55 -1.01
CA ASP A 282 -9.25 6.99 -0.78
C ASP A 282 -8.73 7.74 -2.01
N LYS A 283 -9.52 8.70 -2.51
CA LYS A 283 -9.23 9.40 -3.76
C LYS A 283 -7.97 10.26 -3.68
N GLU A 284 -7.65 10.80 -2.51
CA GLU A 284 -6.46 11.63 -2.33
C GLU A 284 -5.21 10.76 -2.22
N VAL A 285 -5.28 9.66 -1.46
CA VAL A 285 -4.19 8.67 -1.41
C VAL A 285 -3.96 8.06 -2.80
N ALA A 286 -5.02 7.73 -3.53
CA ALA A 286 -4.90 7.07 -4.82
C ALA A 286 -4.20 7.92 -5.89
N LYS A 287 -4.23 9.26 -5.75
CA LYS A 287 -3.54 10.18 -6.67
C LYS A 287 -2.03 10.08 -6.53
N THR A 288 -1.52 9.92 -5.31
CA THR A 288 -0.09 9.96 -5.01
C THR A 288 0.55 8.59 -4.81
N ALA A 289 -0.25 7.58 -4.46
CA ALA A 289 0.23 6.24 -4.15
C ALA A 289 1.00 5.60 -5.32
N GLY A 290 2.22 5.14 -5.03
CA GLY A 290 3.09 4.44 -5.98
C GLY A 290 3.68 5.32 -7.09
N LEU A 291 3.67 6.65 -6.97
CA LEU A 291 4.31 7.57 -7.93
C LEU A 291 5.84 7.69 -7.75
N GLU A 292 6.33 7.46 -6.54
CA GLU A 292 7.73 7.71 -6.16
C GLU A 292 8.72 6.70 -6.79
N ASN A 293 8.20 5.58 -7.30
CA ASN A 293 8.99 4.50 -7.92
C ASN A 293 9.29 4.72 -9.42
N GLY A 294 9.00 5.90 -9.97
CA GLY A 294 9.15 6.18 -11.42
C GLY A 294 10.53 6.64 -11.90
N VAL A 295 11.50 6.86 -11.02
CA VAL A 295 12.84 7.39 -11.40
C VAL A 295 13.95 6.42 -11.00
N SER A 296 13.83 5.14 -11.34
CA SER A 296 14.97 4.19 -11.43
C SER A 296 14.47 2.82 -11.88
N ASN A 297 14.48 2.56 -13.18
CA ASN A 297 15.03 1.31 -13.74
C ASN A 297 14.90 1.32 -15.26
N GLY A 298 16.02 1.68 -15.90
CA GLY A 298 16.31 1.25 -17.25
C GLY A 298 16.66 -0.24 -17.29
N HIS A 299 16.18 -0.88 -18.35
CA HIS A 299 16.76 -2.06 -19.01
C HIS A 299 17.00 -3.33 -18.18
N GLY A 300 16.04 -4.26 -18.28
CA GLY A 300 16.25 -5.70 -18.12
C GLY A 300 16.05 -6.41 -19.47
N PRO A 301 16.95 -7.33 -19.88
CA PRO A 301 16.93 -7.93 -21.22
C PRO A 301 16.11 -9.22 -21.23
N ASN A 302 15.37 -9.47 -22.31
CA ASN A 302 15.16 -10.84 -22.79
C ASN A 302 14.78 -10.87 -24.26
N GLY A 303 15.61 -11.59 -25.03
CA GLY A 303 15.51 -11.69 -26.48
C GLY A 303 14.34 -12.53 -26.97
N ARG A 304 13.96 -12.24 -28.21
CA ARG A 304 13.47 -13.23 -29.18
C ARG A 304 13.83 -12.75 -30.58
N SER A 305 14.51 -13.62 -31.31
CA SER A 305 14.96 -13.46 -32.68
C SER A 305 13.81 -13.29 -33.67
N ALA A 306 13.90 -12.29 -34.54
CA ALA A 306 13.39 -12.30 -35.91
C ALA A 306 14.25 -11.34 -36.76
N LEU A 307 14.63 -11.79 -37.96
CA LEU A 307 15.60 -11.18 -38.90
C LEU A 307 15.10 -9.87 -39.57
N PRO A 308 15.99 -9.10 -40.22
CA PRO A 308 15.83 -7.66 -40.47
C PRO A 308 15.29 -7.31 -41.87
N ASP A 309 14.53 -6.21 -41.94
CA ASP A 309 14.28 -5.46 -43.18
C ASP A 309 15.25 -4.25 -43.31
N PRO A 310 15.60 -3.81 -44.54
CA PRO A 310 16.70 -2.88 -44.81
C PRO A 310 16.39 -1.40 -44.45
N PRO A 311 17.42 -0.54 -44.32
CA PRO A 311 17.28 0.76 -43.67
C PRO A 311 16.70 1.83 -44.60
N ALA A 312 15.71 2.57 -44.10
CA ALA A 312 15.31 3.86 -44.66
C ALA A 312 16.13 5.00 -44.01
N PRO A 313 16.43 6.09 -44.75
CA PRO A 313 17.40 7.11 -44.36
C PRO A 313 16.96 7.98 -43.15
N PRO A 314 17.91 8.64 -42.46
CA PRO A 314 17.64 9.36 -41.23
C PRO A 314 16.81 10.63 -41.49
N ASN A 315 15.69 10.77 -40.78
CA ASN A 315 15.00 12.05 -40.65
C ASN A 315 15.75 12.96 -39.65
N PRO A 316 15.73 14.28 -39.85
CA PRO A 316 16.44 15.25 -39.02
C PRO A 316 15.84 15.33 -37.60
N PRO A 317 16.61 15.79 -36.60
CA PRO A 317 16.15 15.86 -35.23
C PRO A 317 14.98 16.84 -35.07
N ALA A 318 13.90 16.36 -34.44
CA ALA A 318 12.80 17.20 -33.98
C ALA A 318 13.28 18.12 -32.83
N PRO A 319 12.75 19.35 -32.70
CA PRO A 319 13.17 20.30 -31.69
C PRO A 319 12.82 19.81 -30.29
N GLN A 320 13.79 19.89 -29.38
CA GLN A 320 13.60 19.60 -27.96
C GLN A 320 12.53 20.55 -27.40
N ALA A 321 11.45 19.99 -26.87
CA ALA A 321 10.50 20.75 -26.08
C ALA A 321 11.20 21.12 -24.77
N GLU A 322 11.55 22.40 -24.60
CA GLU A 322 12.06 22.93 -23.34
C GLU A 322 10.99 22.75 -22.25
N THR A 323 11.25 21.85 -21.31
CA THR A 323 10.41 21.68 -20.12
C THR A 323 10.49 22.96 -19.28
N LEU A 324 9.39 23.69 -19.16
CA LEU A 324 9.32 24.88 -18.29
C LEU A 324 9.58 24.45 -16.83
N GLN A 325 10.50 25.13 -16.16
CA GLN A 325 10.89 24.83 -14.78
C GLN A 325 10.91 26.09 -13.92
N TYR A 326 10.57 25.92 -12.64
CA TYR A 326 10.86 26.89 -11.59
C TYR A 326 12.36 26.91 -11.29
N ARG A 327 12.85 27.95 -10.59
CA ARG A 327 14.29 28.04 -10.27
C ARG A 327 14.77 27.00 -9.25
N ASP A 328 13.86 26.38 -8.51
CA ASP A 328 14.14 25.22 -7.65
C ASP A 328 14.25 23.89 -8.43
N GLY A 329 14.10 23.91 -9.76
CA GLY A 329 14.21 22.76 -10.64
C GLY A 329 12.92 21.94 -10.77
N VAL A 330 11.85 22.31 -10.08
CA VAL A 330 10.53 21.67 -10.22
C VAL A 330 9.96 22.01 -11.60
N ALA A 331 9.45 21.02 -12.32
CA ALA A 331 8.78 21.23 -13.60
C ALA A 331 7.44 21.97 -13.39
N VAL A 332 7.18 22.98 -14.22
CA VAL A 332 5.89 23.64 -14.30
C VAL A 332 4.90 22.66 -14.93
N ASP A 333 3.75 22.46 -14.29
CA ASP A 333 2.68 21.65 -14.85
C ASP A 333 2.04 22.37 -16.05
N THR A 334 2.54 22.08 -17.25
CA THR A 334 2.01 22.64 -18.51
C THR A 334 0.60 22.12 -18.85
N GLY A 335 0.13 21.07 -18.18
CA GLY A 335 -1.25 20.58 -18.25
C GLY A 335 -2.24 21.41 -17.43
N ASN A 336 -1.73 22.22 -16.49
CA ASN A 336 -2.53 23.13 -15.69
C ASN A 336 -2.51 24.54 -16.31
N ALA A 337 -3.55 24.86 -17.09
CA ALA A 337 -3.65 26.14 -17.80
C ALA A 337 -3.52 27.37 -16.88
N ALA A 338 -4.07 27.31 -15.66
CA ALA A 338 -3.98 28.40 -14.70
C ALA A 338 -2.56 28.60 -14.14
N GLU A 339 -1.84 27.50 -13.91
CA GLU A 339 -0.43 27.56 -13.46
C GLU A 339 0.48 28.04 -14.58
N LEU A 340 0.26 27.57 -15.81
CA LEU A 340 1.01 28.00 -16.98
C LEU A 340 0.78 29.49 -17.30
N GLU A 341 -0.46 29.97 -17.24
CA GLU A 341 -0.80 31.38 -17.44
C GLU A 341 -0.19 32.27 -16.36
N ALA A 342 -0.29 31.87 -15.09
CA ALA A 342 0.33 32.57 -13.98
C ALA A 342 1.86 32.63 -14.11
N PHE A 343 2.50 31.51 -14.48
CA PHE A 343 3.94 31.41 -14.67
C PHE A 343 4.43 32.34 -15.79
N ASN A 344 3.73 32.36 -16.92
CA ASN A 344 4.04 33.27 -18.03
C ASN A 344 3.83 34.74 -17.66
N ALA A 345 2.75 35.06 -16.94
CA ALA A 345 2.49 36.41 -16.44
C ALA A 345 3.58 36.88 -15.44
N PHE A 346 4.06 35.98 -14.58
CA PHE A 346 5.16 36.26 -13.66
C PHE A 346 6.45 36.57 -14.41
N LYS A 347 6.81 35.76 -15.42
CA LYS A 347 8.00 35.98 -16.27
C LYS A 347 7.94 37.32 -16.97
N SER A 348 6.79 37.67 -17.55
CA SER A 348 6.58 38.97 -18.20
C SER A 348 6.76 40.15 -17.23
N ALA A 349 6.27 40.01 -15.99
CA ALA A 349 6.42 41.05 -14.95
C ALA A 349 7.85 41.15 -14.37
N HIS A 350 8.67 40.10 -14.49
CA HIS A 350 10.01 40.03 -13.90
C HIS A 350 11.11 39.81 -14.94
N GLN A 351 11.00 40.44 -16.12
CA GLN A 351 12.06 40.44 -17.14
C GLN A 351 12.53 39.02 -17.52
N GLU A 352 11.57 38.12 -17.77
CA GLU A 352 11.80 36.71 -18.13
C GLU A 352 12.40 35.83 -17.02
N LEU A 353 12.54 36.31 -15.78
CA LEU A 353 12.97 35.48 -14.65
C LEU A 353 11.83 34.54 -14.21
N ALA A 354 12.13 33.24 -14.17
CA ALA A 354 11.23 32.24 -13.62
C ALA A 354 11.02 32.44 -12.09
N PRO A 355 9.81 32.16 -11.57
CA PRO A 355 9.57 32.14 -10.13
C PRO A 355 10.51 31.17 -9.40
N ALA A 356 10.83 31.51 -8.15
CA ALA A 356 11.75 30.70 -7.36
C ALA A 356 11.18 29.31 -7.01
N SER A 357 9.88 29.21 -6.73
CA SER A 357 9.14 27.97 -6.53
C SER A 357 7.66 28.16 -6.87
N ARG A 358 6.88 27.07 -6.83
CA ARG A 358 5.42 27.11 -7.02
C ARG A 358 4.70 27.95 -5.95
N GLU A 359 5.20 27.95 -4.72
CA GLU A 359 4.66 28.74 -3.61
C GLU A 359 4.87 30.24 -3.84
N VAL A 360 6.03 30.62 -4.39
CA VAL A 360 6.32 32.01 -4.76
C VAL A 360 5.40 32.50 -5.86
N LEU A 361 5.14 31.65 -6.86
CA LEU A 361 4.18 31.97 -7.93
C LEU A 361 2.77 32.18 -7.34
N ARG A 362 2.31 31.30 -6.44
CA ARG A 362 0.99 31.44 -5.79
C ARG A 362 0.88 32.70 -4.93
N ALA A 363 1.91 33.03 -4.16
CA ALA A 363 1.95 34.24 -3.34
C ALA A 363 1.89 35.50 -4.21
N TRP A 364 2.62 35.51 -5.34
CA TRP A 364 2.57 36.62 -6.29
C TRP A 364 1.18 36.79 -6.92
N VAL A 365 0.55 35.71 -7.39
CA VAL A 365 -0.82 35.74 -7.94
C VAL A 365 -1.83 36.25 -6.90
N ALA A 366 -1.73 35.79 -5.65
CA ALA A 366 -2.61 36.24 -4.58
C ALA A 366 -2.47 37.74 -4.28
N SER A 367 -1.25 38.29 -4.36
CA SER A 367 -0.99 39.72 -4.17
C SER A 367 -1.52 40.59 -5.32
N HIS A 368 -1.62 40.06 -6.54
CA HIS A 368 -2.11 40.77 -7.72
C HIS A 368 -3.63 40.70 -7.88
N ASN A 369 -4.27 39.61 -7.45
CA ASN A 369 -5.73 39.49 -7.45
C ASN A 369 -6.42 40.30 -6.35
N GLY A 370 -5.68 40.78 -5.33
CA GLY A 370 -6.19 41.62 -4.24
C GLY A 370 -6.21 43.13 -4.51
N LYS A 371 -5.90 43.58 -5.75
CA LYS A 371 -5.88 45.01 -6.15
C LYS A 371 -6.92 45.34 -7.23
N LYS A 372 -8.08 44.70 -7.21
CA LYS A 372 -9.25 45.12 -8.00
C LYS A 372 -10.35 45.67 -7.11
#